data_AF-A0A2V7V1W0-F1
#
_entry.id   AF-A0A2V7V1W0-F1
#
_cell.length_a   1.000
_cell.length_b   1.000
_cell.length_c   1.000
_cell.angle_alpha   90.00
_cell.angle_beta   90.00
_cell.angle_gamma   90.00
#
_symmetry.space_group_name_H-M   'P 1'
#
loop_
_entity.id
_entity.type
_entity.pdbx_description
1 polymer ?
#
loop_
_entity_poly.entity_id
_entity_poly.type
_entity_poly.pdbx_seq_one_letter_code
_entity_poly.pdbx_strand_id
1 'polypeptide(L)'
;MTLLALGLAALPAAAQDTYRDGRVFYLEPGVTLQRATEASAEEAVVNLPFLPGDRVWTDASGRVDFQFPDGSRLRLDSRSKVDYAAHDEGRGERVTLRLWSGGLYLHVRGGSERAEYEIETPGGVVETSEEGVYRLDADSGEVRLSVYEGEATLDSGRRRIRVAAGERTYARRGESPERAATFESEEDDFARWDQERERREAWAAGSRRYLPDELDAYAPEFESHGTWYYETEVGHVWRPFAAAGWRPYWNGRWVWTAYGWTWIPGETWGWAPSHYGRWGNSAALGWYWIPGRAWGPAWVSWAAGGD
;
A
#
# COMPACT_ATOMS: atom_id res chain seq x y z
N MET A 1 26.32 -36.19 -34.15
CA MET A 1 26.57 -35.47 -32.89
C MET A 1 25.22 -34.94 -32.43
N THR A 2 24.57 -35.66 -31.53
CA THR A 2 23.19 -35.43 -31.11
C THR A 2 23.18 -34.37 -30.01
N LEU A 3 22.64 -33.19 -30.30
CA LEU A 3 22.44 -32.14 -29.30
C LEU A 3 21.27 -32.55 -28.39
N LEU A 4 21.58 -32.86 -27.13
CA LEU A 4 20.60 -32.94 -26.06
C LEU A 4 20.13 -31.50 -25.74
N ALA A 5 18.88 -31.18 -26.07
CA ALA A 5 18.22 -30.01 -25.52
C ALA A 5 17.77 -30.34 -24.09
N LEU A 6 18.49 -29.82 -23.09
CA LEU A 6 17.99 -29.78 -21.72
C LEU A 6 16.87 -28.72 -21.67
N GLY A 7 15.63 -29.18 -21.81
CA GLY A 7 14.47 -28.38 -21.44
C GLY A 7 14.43 -28.28 -19.91
N LEU A 8 14.83 -27.15 -19.34
CA LEU A 8 14.35 -26.80 -18.01
C LEU A 8 12.86 -26.55 -18.15
N ALA A 9 12.04 -27.48 -17.67
CA ALA A 9 10.65 -27.20 -17.36
C ALA A 9 10.65 -26.10 -16.30
N ALA A 10 10.38 -24.87 -16.71
CA ALA A 10 10.08 -23.80 -15.77
C ALA A 10 8.83 -24.22 -15.01
N LEU A 11 8.98 -24.40 -13.70
CA LEU A 11 7.83 -24.46 -12.82
C LEU A 11 7.03 -23.16 -13.05
N PRO A 12 5.69 -23.21 -13.19
CA PRO A 12 4.91 -21.98 -13.11
C PRO A 12 5.34 -21.26 -11.83
N ALA A 13 5.48 -19.94 -11.88
CA ALA A 13 5.57 -19.15 -10.65
C ALA A 13 4.44 -19.65 -9.75
N ALA A 14 4.79 -20.39 -8.70
CA ALA A 14 3.80 -20.97 -7.82
C ALA A 14 2.96 -19.80 -7.34
N ALA A 15 1.63 -19.89 -7.45
CA ALA A 15 0.75 -19.00 -6.71
C ALA A 15 1.19 -19.12 -5.24
N GLN A 16 1.88 -18.11 -4.75
CA GLN A 16 2.35 -18.01 -3.38
C GLN A 16 1.27 -17.32 -2.56
N ASP A 17 1.40 -17.44 -1.24
CA ASP A 17 0.55 -16.79 -0.23
C ASP A 17 0.17 -15.36 -0.67
N THR A 18 -1.11 -15.00 -0.45
CA THR A 18 -1.70 -13.70 -0.78
C THR A 18 -0.74 -12.57 -0.45
N TYR A 19 -0.55 -11.60 -1.34
CA TYR A 19 0.25 -10.40 -1.04
C TYR A 19 -0.34 -9.66 0.15
N ARG A 20 0.48 -9.41 1.19
CA ARG A 20 0.01 -8.83 2.46
C ARG A 20 0.58 -7.45 2.76
N ASP A 21 1.61 -7.04 2.02
CA ASP A 21 2.34 -5.81 2.32
C ASP A 21 1.81 -4.58 1.57
N GLY A 22 2.31 -3.40 1.95
CA GLY A 22 1.91 -2.15 1.32
C GLY A 22 2.55 -1.95 -0.06
N ARG A 23 2.03 -1.00 -0.84
CA ARG A 23 2.72 -0.41 -2.00
C ARG A 23 2.57 1.10 -2.00
N VAL A 24 3.47 1.80 -2.67
CA VAL A 24 3.27 3.22 -3.01
C VAL A 24 2.10 3.34 -3.98
N PHE A 25 0.98 3.88 -3.53
CA PHE A 25 -0.19 4.15 -4.36
C PHE A 25 -0.07 5.50 -5.06
N TYR A 26 0.39 6.51 -4.32
CA TYR A 26 0.62 7.85 -4.82
C TYR A 26 1.79 8.49 -4.07
N LEU A 27 2.51 9.37 -4.76
CA LEU A 27 3.60 10.12 -4.18
C LEU A 27 3.78 11.46 -4.90
N GLU A 28 4.25 12.44 -4.14
CA GLU A 28 4.85 13.68 -4.65
C GLU A 28 6.37 13.51 -4.77
N PRO A 29 7.08 14.33 -5.56
CA PRO A 29 8.54 14.31 -5.60
C PRO A 29 9.14 14.52 -4.20
N GLY A 30 10.33 13.97 -3.95
CA GLY A 30 11.02 14.14 -2.66
C GLY A 30 10.72 13.03 -1.64
N VAL A 31 10.27 11.85 -2.11
CA VAL A 31 10.10 10.64 -1.30
C VAL A 31 11.24 9.69 -1.59
N THR A 32 11.95 9.26 -0.54
CA THR A 32 13.07 8.33 -0.66
C THR A 32 12.77 7.06 0.12
N LEU A 33 13.10 5.91 -0.47
CA LEU A 33 12.97 4.59 0.14
C LEU A 33 14.33 3.88 0.16
N GLN A 34 14.68 3.32 1.30
CA GLN A 34 15.80 2.39 1.47
C GLN A 34 15.26 1.00 1.78
N ARG A 35 15.65 0.02 0.96
CA ARG A 35 15.29 -1.38 1.17
C ARG A 35 15.98 -1.97 2.39
N ALA A 36 15.33 -2.91 3.07
CA ALA A 36 15.93 -3.66 4.18
C ALA A 36 17.26 -4.33 3.83
N THR A 37 17.37 -4.83 2.59
CA THR A 37 18.53 -5.58 2.08
C THR A 37 19.61 -4.71 1.44
N GLU A 38 19.40 -3.40 1.34
CA GLU A 38 20.28 -2.50 0.60
C GLU A 38 20.84 -1.38 1.47
N ALA A 39 22.08 -1.00 1.20
CA ALA A 39 22.72 0.13 1.87
C ALA A 39 22.33 1.48 1.22
N SER A 40 22.03 1.48 -0.08
CA SER A 40 21.60 2.66 -0.82
C SER A 40 20.11 2.94 -0.62
N ALA A 41 19.77 4.21 -0.78
CA ALA A 41 18.39 4.66 -0.83
C ALA A 41 18.10 5.21 -2.23
N GLU A 42 16.87 5.05 -2.69
CA GLU A 42 16.43 5.44 -4.02
C GLU A 42 15.19 6.32 -3.92
N GLU A 43 14.98 7.16 -4.94
CA GLU A 43 13.71 7.88 -5.08
C GLU A 43 12.58 6.85 -5.27
N ALA A 44 11.55 6.96 -4.43
CA ALA A 44 10.41 6.08 -4.53
C ALA A 44 9.66 6.33 -5.84
N VAL A 45 8.95 5.31 -6.32
CA VAL A 45 8.08 5.43 -7.49
C VAL A 45 6.73 4.82 -7.18
N VAL A 46 5.73 5.13 -8.00
CA VAL A 46 4.42 4.46 -7.91
C VAL A 46 4.59 2.95 -8.05
N ASN A 47 3.73 2.20 -7.36
CA ASN A 47 3.72 0.73 -7.30
C ASN A 47 4.92 0.09 -6.64
N LEU A 48 5.89 0.87 -6.13
CA LEU A 48 7.01 0.29 -5.40
C LEU A 48 6.45 -0.40 -4.14
N PRO A 49 6.75 -1.69 -3.91
CA PRO A 49 6.33 -2.39 -2.71
C PRO A 49 6.92 -1.69 -1.47
N PHE A 50 6.18 -1.69 -0.38
CA PHE A 50 6.61 -1.21 0.92
C PHE A 50 6.59 -2.40 1.87
N LEU A 51 7.78 -2.91 2.18
CA LEU A 51 7.97 -4.23 2.80
C LEU A 51 8.63 -4.12 4.18
N PRO A 52 8.50 -5.14 5.05
CA PRO A 52 9.18 -5.16 6.33
C PRO A 52 10.69 -4.92 6.22
N GLY A 53 11.19 -4.03 7.07
CA GLY A 53 12.56 -3.54 7.11
C GLY A 53 12.84 -2.32 6.22
N ASP A 54 11.91 -1.93 5.35
CA ASP A 54 12.05 -0.72 4.53
C ASP A 54 12.01 0.55 5.39
N ARG A 55 12.77 1.55 4.96
CA ARG A 55 12.81 2.88 5.59
C ARG A 55 12.43 3.93 4.56
N VAL A 56 11.51 4.80 4.93
CA VAL A 56 10.99 5.85 4.05
C VAL A 56 11.14 7.20 4.73
N TRP A 57 11.55 8.21 3.97
CA TRP A 57 11.50 9.59 4.42
C TRP A 57 11.07 10.53 3.30
N THR A 58 10.46 11.63 3.72
CA THR A 58 10.01 12.71 2.85
C THR A 58 10.80 13.97 3.15
N ASP A 59 11.11 14.74 2.10
CA ASP A 59 11.68 16.07 2.25
C ASP A 59 10.59 17.13 2.53
N ALA A 60 10.90 18.42 2.33
CA ALA A 60 9.97 19.52 2.59
C ALA A 60 8.81 19.61 1.57
N SER A 61 8.89 18.91 0.44
CA SER A 61 7.86 18.87 -0.61
C SER A 61 7.21 17.49 -0.77
N GLY A 62 7.86 16.43 -0.29
CA GLY A 62 7.39 15.07 -0.50
C GLY A 62 6.23 14.69 0.43
N ARG A 63 5.24 14.02 -0.14
CA ARG A 63 4.21 13.25 0.57
C ARG A 63 4.03 11.91 -0.13
N VAL A 64 3.67 10.88 0.63
CA VAL A 64 3.45 9.54 0.07
C VAL A 64 2.21 8.92 0.69
N ASP A 65 1.49 8.19 -0.15
CA ASP A 65 0.29 7.44 0.19
C ASP A 65 0.55 5.98 -0.15
N PHE A 66 0.61 5.14 0.88
CA PHE A 66 0.75 3.70 0.76
C PHE A 66 -0.61 3.03 0.86
N GLN A 67 -0.83 2.04 0.00
CA GLN A 67 -2.00 1.18 0.05
C GLN A 67 -1.62 -0.23 0.50
N PHE A 68 -2.35 -0.74 1.49
CA PHE A 68 -2.33 -2.13 1.89
C PHE A 68 -3.45 -2.94 1.20
N PRO A 69 -3.33 -4.27 1.12
CA PRO A 69 -4.27 -5.13 0.39
C PRO A 69 -5.68 -5.14 1.00
N ASP A 70 -5.78 -4.95 2.32
CA ASP A 70 -7.04 -4.80 3.06
C ASP A 70 -7.76 -3.46 2.79
N GLY A 71 -7.16 -2.59 1.97
CA GLY A 71 -7.67 -1.25 1.65
C GLY A 71 -7.24 -0.17 2.64
N SER A 72 -6.53 -0.52 3.71
CA SER A 72 -5.96 0.44 4.65
C SER A 72 -4.91 1.31 3.95
N ARG A 73 -4.80 2.57 4.39
CA ARG A 73 -3.90 3.58 3.82
C ARG A 73 -3.00 4.17 4.88
N LEU A 74 -1.69 4.18 4.60
CA LEU A 74 -0.71 4.92 5.38
C LEU A 74 -0.25 6.12 4.56
N ARG A 75 -0.55 7.31 5.06
CA ARG A 75 -0.20 8.58 4.43
C ARG A 75 0.83 9.30 5.27
N LEU A 76 1.91 9.73 4.64
CA LEU A 76 3.05 10.35 5.31
C LEU A 76 3.22 11.80 4.83
N ASP A 77 3.28 12.73 5.77
CA ASP A 77 3.45 14.15 5.50
C ASP A 77 4.88 14.48 5.07
N SER A 78 5.12 15.72 4.65
CA SER A 78 6.44 16.30 4.46
C SER A 78 7.30 16.21 5.72
N ARG A 79 8.63 16.13 5.54
CA ARG A 79 9.64 16.06 6.62
C ARG A 79 9.41 14.94 7.62
N SER A 80 8.91 13.82 7.13
CA SER A 80 8.57 12.67 7.95
C SER A 80 9.50 11.51 7.69
N LYS A 81 9.64 10.63 8.68
CA LYS A 81 10.41 9.40 8.56
C LYS A 81 9.67 8.25 9.22
N VAL A 82 9.41 7.20 8.44
CA VAL A 82 8.76 5.98 8.90
C VAL A 82 9.58 4.76 8.49
N ASP A 83 9.68 3.77 9.37
CA ASP A 83 10.19 2.44 9.03
C ASP A 83 9.02 1.44 9.06
N TYR A 84 8.98 0.49 8.12
CA TYR A 84 8.17 -0.71 8.26
C TYR A 84 8.93 -1.66 9.17
N ALA A 85 8.61 -1.68 10.46
CA ALA A 85 9.44 -2.38 11.44
C ALA A 85 9.28 -3.91 11.35
N ALA A 86 8.04 -4.40 11.24
CA ALA A 86 7.73 -5.82 11.20
C ALA A 86 6.33 -6.08 10.64
N HIS A 87 6.12 -7.29 10.12
CA HIS A 87 4.82 -7.85 9.79
C HIS A 87 4.73 -9.24 10.42
N ASP A 88 3.82 -9.44 11.37
CA ASP A 88 3.53 -10.74 11.98
C ASP A 88 2.25 -11.33 11.37
N GLU A 89 2.37 -12.54 10.83
CA GLU A 89 1.31 -13.27 10.14
C GLU A 89 0.71 -14.41 11.00
N GLY A 90 0.87 -14.32 12.33
CA GLY A 90 0.47 -15.33 13.30
C GLY A 90 -1.05 -15.50 13.49
N ARG A 91 -1.54 -15.32 14.73
CA ARG A 91 -2.98 -15.51 15.05
C ARG A 91 -3.89 -14.34 14.64
N GLY A 92 -3.29 -13.34 14.00
CA GLY A 92 -3.90 -12.15 13.42
C GLY A 92 -2.81 -11.42 12.64
N GLU A 93 -3.18 -10.76 11.55
CA GLU A 93 -2.25 -9.96 10.76
C GLU A 93 -1.88 -8.70 11.56
N ARG A 94 -0.58 -8.47 11.80
CA ARG A 94 -0.12 -7.29 12.53
C ARG A 94 0.99 -6.59 11.77
N VAL A 95 0.77 -5.30 11.50
CA VAL A 95 1.71 -4.41 10.84
C VAL A 95 2.29 -3.45 11.87
N THR A 96 3.59 -3.54 12.12
CA THR A 96 4.31 -2.62 13.00
C THR A 96 5.05 -1.58 12.17
N LEU A 97 4.70 -0.32 12.37
CA LEU A 97 5.34 0.85 11.77
C LEU A 97 6.08 1.63 12.85
N ARG A 98 7.19 2.28 12.51
CA ARG A 98 7.91 3.16 13.42
C ARG A 98 8.00 4.57 12.88
N LEU A 99 7.28 5.50 13.48
CA LEU A 99 7.34 6.92 13.16
C LEU A 99 8.44 7.59 13.99
N TRP A 100 9.52 8.00 13.31
CA TRP A 100 10.65 8.67 13.95
C TRP A 100 10.43 10.18 14.13
N SER A 101 9.82 10.81 13.13
CA SER A 101 9.53 12.25 13.09
C SER A 101 8.50 12.57 12.00
N GLY A 102 7.85 13.72 12.11
CA GLY A 102 6.88 14.23 11.14
C GLY A 102 5.46 13.74 11.44
N GLY A 103 4.62 13.65 10.42
CA GLY A 103 3.21 13.34 10.55
C GLY A 103 2.77 12.16 9.69
N LEU A 104 1.86 11.33 10.20
CA LEU A 104 1.17 10.33 9.40
C LEU A 104 -0.34 10.33 9.68
N TYR A 105 -1.10 10.00 8.64
CA TYR A 105 -2.47 9.51 8.73
C TYR A 105 -2.47 8.01 8.49
N LEU A 106 -3.21 7.28 9.31
CA LEU A 106 -3.52 5.88 9.10
C LEU A 106 -5.04 5.76 8.98
N HIS A 107 -5.50 5.38 7.80
CA HIS A 107 -6.89 5.01 7.53
C HIS A 107 -6.97 3.50 7.56
N VAL A 108 -7.43 2.95 8.68
CA VAL A 108 -7.61 1.49 8.81
C VAL A 108 -8.99 1.16 8.28
N ARG A 109 -9.09 0.22 7.33
CA ARG A 109 -10.36 -0.25 6.76
C ARG A 109 -10.81 -1.57 7.40
N GLY A 110 -12.12 -1.80 7.43
CA GLY A 110 -12.71 -3.04 7.96
C GLY A 110 -12.59 -4.23 7.00
N GLY A 111 -12.76 -5.44 7.53
CA GLY A 111 -12.71 -6.70 6.77
C GLY A 111 -12.46 -7.89 7.68
N SER A 112 -12.75 -9.11 7.22
CA SER A 112 -12.48 -10.35 7.98
C SER A 112 -11.00 -10.66 8.15
N GLU A 113 -10.15 -10.07 7.29
CA GLU A 113 -8.69 -10.24 7.27
C GLU A 113 -7.97 -8.92 7.59
N ARG A 114 -8.61 -8.02 8.35
CA ARG A 114 -8.02 -6.73 8.72
C ARG A 114 -6.74 -6.91 9.54
N ALA A 115 -5.71 -6.13 9.20
CA ALA A 115 -4.51 -6.02 10.02
C ALA A 115 -4.70 -5.13 11.26
N GLU A 116 -4.11 -5.55 12.38
CA GLU A 116 -3.85 -4.70 13.53
C GLU A 116 -2.63 -3.82 13.24
N TYR A 117 -2.77 -2.50 13.35
CA TYR A 117 -1.64 -1.59 13.21
C TYR A 117 -1.09 -1.17 14.56
N GLU A 118 0.22 -1.32 14.71
CA GLU A 118 1.02 -0.83 15.82
C GLU A 118 1.97 0.26 15.30
N ILE A 119 1.96 1.44 15.93
CA ILE A 119 2.81 2.57 15.55
C ILE A 119 3.73 2.90 16.71
N GLU A 120 4.98 2.50 16.59
CA GLU A 120 6.04 2.84 17.51
C GLU A 120 6.48 4.29 17.30
N THR A 121 6.56 5.06 18.38
CA THR A 121 7.08 6.43 18.37
C THR A 121 8.05 6.64 19.53
N PRO A 122 8.87 7.69 19.52
CA PRO A 122 9.68 8.07 20.67
C PRO A 122 8.90 8.28 21.98
N GLY A 123 7.60 8.64 21.91
CA GLY A 123 6.75 8.92 23.06
C GLY A 123 5.95 7.72 23.58
N GLY A 124 5.88 6.64 22.81
CA GLY A 124 5.12 5.43 23.14
C GLY A 124 4.65 4.67 21.91
N VAL A 125 3.92 3.60 22.14
CA VAL A 125 3.33 2.74 21.12
C VAL A 125 1.84 3.06 21.01
N VAL A 126 1.38 3.28 19.78
CA VAL A 126 -0.04 3.42 19.46
C VAL A 126 -0.55 2.12 18.88
N GLU A 127 -1.59 1.56 19.48
CA GLU A 127 -2.28 0.35 19.01
C GLU A 127 -3.67 0.74 18.51
N THR A 128 -4.00 0.38 17.28
CA THR A 128 -5.34 0.57 16.71
C THR A 128 -6.21 -0.66 17.00
N SER A 129 -7.42 -0.47 17.54
CA SER A 129 -8.31 -1.58 17.89
C SER A 129 -9.39 -1.83 16.84
N GLU A 130 -9.78 -0.82 16.08
CA GLU A 130 -10.90 -0.88 15.13
C GLU A 130 -10.64 -0.11 13.82
N GLU A 131 -11.53 -0.30 12.84
CA GLU A 131 -11.62 0.58 11.67
C GLU A 131 -11.68 2.04 12.12
N GLY A 132 -10.91 2.91 11.48
CA GLY A 132 -10.82 4.29 11.92
C GLY A 132 -9.76 5.12 11.22
N VAL A 133 -9.69 6.37 11.62
CA VAL A 133 -8.79 7.38 11.05
C VAL A 133 -7.98 7.99 12.17
N TYR A 134 -6.67 7.74 12.11
CA TYR A 134 -5.73 8.08 13.17
C TYR A 134 -4.66 9.01 12.61
N ARG A 135 -4.42 10.14 13.28
CA ARG A 135 -3.27 11.00 12.99
C ARG A 135 -2.26 10.93 14.10
N LEU A 136 -1.01 10.72 13.74
CA LEU A 136 0.12 10.81 14.65
C LEU A 136 1.08 11.87 14.15
N ASP A 137 1.46 12.79 15.03
CA ASP A 137 2.56 13.73 14.79
C ASP A 137 3.64 13.48 15.83
N ALA A 138 4.88 13.28 15.38
CA ALA A 138 6.04 13.04 16.23
C ALA A 138 7.10 14.12 16.00
N ASP A 139 7.50 14.81 17.06
CA ASP A 139 8.59 15.77 17.03
C ASP A 139 9.37 15.74 18.34
N SER A 140 10.69 15.74 18.25
CA SER A 140 11.58 15.96 19.39
C SER A 140 11.31 15.07 20.62
N GLY A 141 10.83 13.85 20.41
CA GLY A 141 10.51 12.90 21.48
C GLY A 141 9.07 12.98 22.01
N GLU A 142 8.28 13.92 21.53
CA GLU A 142 6.84 14.04 21.77
C GLU A 142 6.06 13.35 20.65
N VAL A 143 4.96 12.68 21.01
CA VAL A 143 3.96 12.19 20.09
C VAL A 143 2.60 12.78 20.46
N ARG A 144 1.87 13.21 19.43
CA ARG A 144 0.46 13.61 19.51
C ARG A 144 -0.37 12.60 18.73
N LEU A 145 -1.29 11.93 19.42
CA LEU A 145 -2.26 11.02 18.80
C LEU A 145 -3.62 11.72 18.76
N SER A 146 -4.16 11.91 17.55
CA SER A 146 -5.52 12.40 17.32
C SER A 146 -6.36 11.31 16.66
N VAL A 147 -7.49 10.97 17.24
CA VAL A 147 -8.40 9.93 16.73
C VAL A 147 -9.62 10.61 16.13
N TYR A 148 -9.76 10.54 14.81
CA TYR A 148 -10.90 11.13 14.10
C TYR A 148 -12.08 10.16 14.07
N GLU A 149 -11.79 8.89 13.81
CA GLU A 149 -12.76 7.79 13.78
C GLU A 149 -12.16 6.56 14.46
N GLY A 150 -13.01 5.73 15.05
CA GLY A 150 -12.60 4.52 15.76
C GLY A 150 -11.98 4.80 17.13
N GLU A 151 -11.00 3.99 17.48
CA GLU A 151 -10.34 4.03 18.78
C GLU A 151 -8.91 3.53 18.70
N ALA A 152 -8.03 4.21 19.45
CA ALA A 152 -6.66 3.79 19.64
C ALA A 152 -6.25 3.85 21.10
N THR A 153 -5.19 3.12 21.41
CA THR A 153 -4.54 3.14 22.70
C THR A 153 -3.12 3.70 22.55
N LEU A 154 -2.72 4.62 23.43
CA LEU A 154 -1.32 5.06 23.56
C LEU A 154 -0.72 4.50 24.84
N ASP A 155 0.35 3.72 24.70
CA ASP A 155 1.11 3.13 25.79
C ASP A 155 2.55 3.67 25.82
N SER A 156 2.92 4.39 26.88
CA SER A 156 4.30 4.87 27.07
C SER A 156 5.18 3.89 27.87
N GLY A 157 4.68 2.70 28.19
CA GLY A 157 5.30 1.72 29.10
C GLY A 157 5.13 2.07 30.58
N ARG A 158 4.70 3.29 30.92
CA ARG A 158 4.34 3.71 32.28
C ARG A 158 2.84 3.73 32.52
N ARG A 159 2.10 4.15 31.50
CA ARG A 159 0.65 4.25 31.52
C ARG A 159 0.11 4.06 30.11
N ARG A 160 -1.00 3.36 30.06
CA ARG A 160 -1.82 3.14 28.87
C ARG A 160 -3.07 4.02 28.95
N ILE A 161 -3.36 4.75 27.87
CA ILE A 161 -4.56 5.59 27.75
C ILE A 161 -5.31 5.23 26.47
N ARG A 162 -6.61 4.97 26.63
CA ARG A 162 -7.57 4.85 25.53
C ARG A 162 -7.94 6.24 25.03
N VAL A 163 -8.01 6.40 23.71
CA VAL A 163 -8.33 7.65 23.02
C VAL A 163 -9.45 7.33 22.04
N ALA A 164 -10.64 7.86 22.29
CA ALA A 164 -11.81 7.63 21.47
C ALA A 164 -11.90 8.62 20.30
N ALA A 165 -12.79 8.35 19.34
CA ALA A 165 -13.12 9.29 18.26
C ALA A 165 -13.44 10.69 18.79
N GLY A 166 -12.84 11.71 18.16
CA GLY A 166 -12.93 13.11 18.58
C GLY A 166 -12.01 13.48 19.74
N GLU A 167 -11.19 12.55 20.25
CA GLU A 167 -10.22 12.80 21.31
C GLU A 167 -8.77 12.80 20.80
N ARG A 168 -7.93 13.46 21.59
CA ARG A 168 -6.50 13.57 21.41
C ARG A 168 -5.76 13.37 22.72
N THR A 169 -4.56 12.82 22.65
CA THR A 169 -3.61 12.77 23.76
C THR A 169 -2.19 13.09 23.28
N TYR A 170 -1.30 13.34 24.24
CA TYR A 170 0.11 13.61 24.05
C TYR A 170 0.93 12.71 24.96
N ALA A 171 2.10 12.28 24.50
CA ALA A 171 3.10 11.67 25.36
C ALA A 171 4.51 12.14 24.98
N ARG A 172 5.35 12.39 25.98
CA ARG A 172 6.78 12.63 25.81
C ARG A 172 7.57 11.40 26.18
N ARG A 173 8.72 11.23 25.54
CA ARG A 173 9.66 10.13 25.80
C ARG A 173 9.95 10.01 27.30
N GLY A 174 9.62 8.86 27.87
CA GLY A 174 9.89 8.56 29.27
C GLY A 174 8.90 9.17 30.27
N GLU A 175 7.83 9.82 29.81
CA GLU A 175 6.74 10.35 30.63
C GLU A 175 5.45 9.50 30.50
N SER A 176 4.43 9.79 31.32
CA SER A 176 3.10 9.17 31.15
C SER A 176 2.28 9.99 30.15
N PRO A 177 1.39 9.38 29.35
CA PRO A 177 0.55 10.13 28.45
C PRO A 177 -0.41 11.04 29.23
N GLU A 178 -0.74 12.18 28.63
CA GLU A 178 -1.74 13.11 29.15
C GLU A 178 -3.14 12.51 29.05
N ARG A 179 -4.08 12.98 29.87
CA ARG A 179 -5.47 12.52 29.75
C ARG A 179 -6.00 12.89 28.36
N ALA A 180 -6.66 11.94 27.71
CA ALA A 180 -7.37 12.19 26.46
C ALA A 180 -8.39 13.32 26.64
N ALA A 181 -8.45 14.22 25.67
CA ALA A 181 -9.36 15.36 25.67
C ALA A 181 -9.91 15.57 24.26
N THR A 182 -11.11 16.13 24.17
CA THR A 182 -11.73 16.50 22.90
C THR A 182 -10.87 17.52 22.15
N PHE A 183 -10.78 17.38 20.84
CA PHE A 183 -10.08 18.35 19.98
C PHE A 183 -10.97 18.76 18.79
N GLU A 184 -10.69 19.94 18.24
CA GLU A 184 -11.29 20.36 16.97
C GLU A 184 -10.46 19.77 15.82
N SER A 185 -11.14 19.31 14.77
CA SER A 185 -10.49 18.74 13.58
C SER A 185 -9.47 19.70 12.98
N GLU A 186 -8.32 19.17 12.60
CA GLU A 186 -7.26 20.01 12.03
C GLU A 186 -7.53 20.36 10.57
N GLU A 187 -7.24 21.61 10.22
CA GLU A 187 -7.35 22.12 8.87
C GLU A 187 -5.99 22.60 8.34
N ASP A 188 -4.91 21.89 8.69
CA ASP A 188 -3.58 22.20 8.17
C ASP A 188 -3.39 21.69 6.73
N ASP A 189 -2.21 21.96 6.15
CA ASP A 189 -1.88 21.53 4.79
C ASP A 189 -1.93 20.02 4.63
N PHE A 190 -1.63 19.25 5.68
CA PHE A 190 -1.61 17.79 5.61
C PHE A 190 -3.02 17.21 5.68
N ALA A 191 -3.86 17.72 6.58
CA ALA A 191 -5.27 17.36 6.66
C ALA A 191 -6.01 17.69 5.35
N ARG A 192 -5.74 18.85 4.73
CA ARG A 192 -6.33 19.19 3.42
C ARG A 192 -5.91 18.22 2.31
N TRP A 193 -4.65 17.81 2.31
CA TRP A 193 -4.13 16.87 1.32
C TRP A 193 -4.73 15.48 1.52
N ASP A 194 -4.79 15.00 2.76
CA ASP A 194 -5.45 13.75 3.13
C ASP A 194 -6.92 13.72 2.67
N GLN A 195 -7.68 14.77 2.95
CA GLN A 195 -9.09 14.88 2.52
C GLN A 195 -9.25 14.94 0.99
N GLU A 196 -8.33 15.59 0.27
CA GLU A 196 -8.34 15.58 -1.20
C GLU A 196 -8.07 14.17 -1.75
N ARG A 197 -7.17 13.40 -1.11
CA ARG A 197 -6.93 12.00 -1.45
C ARG A 197 -8.18 11.14 -1.22
N GLU A 198 -8.80 11.22 -0.04
CA GLU A 198 -10.05 10.50 0.27
C GLU A 198 -11.16 10.84 -0.72
N ARG A 199 -11.38 12.13 -1.00
CA ARG A 199 -12.42 12.57 -1.94
C ARG A 199 -12.18 12.00 -3.34
N ARG A 200 -10.93 11.95 -3.80
CA ARG A 200 -10.57 11.38 -5.11
C ARG A 200 -10.78 9.87 -5.20
N GLU A 201 -10.78 9.16 -4.09
CA GLU A 201 -10.98 7.71 -4.09
C GLU A 201 -12.47 7.35 -3.93
N ALA A 202 -13.20 8.12 -3.14
CA ALA A 202 -14.63 7.91 -2.90
C ALA A 202 -15.49 7.98 -4.17
N TRP A 203 -15.17 8.85 -5.14
CA TRP A 203 -15.93 8.94 -6.39
C TRP A 203 -15.71 7.75 -7.33
N ALA A 204 -14.63 6.98 -7.13
CA ALA A 204 -14.14 5.99 -8.07
C ALA A 204 -14.56 4.54 -7.74
N ALA A 205 -15.46 4.33 -6.77
CA ALA A 205 -15.80 2.99 -6.26
C ALA A 205 -16.78 2.17 -7.14
N GLY A 206 -17.22 2.68 -8.30
CA GLY A 206 -18.22 2.04 -9.17
C GLY A 206 -17.78 0.71 -9.81
N SER A 207 -16.46 0.48 -9.89
CA SER A 207 -15.86 -0.70 -10.50
C SER A 207 -15.84 -1.96 -9.60
N ARG A 208 -16.13 -1.84 -8.30
CA ARG A 208 -16.13 -2.96 -7.34
C ARG A 208 -17.01 -4.14 -7.79
N ARG A 209 -18.16 -3.86 -8.41
CA ARG A 209 -19.10 -4.88 -8.92
C ARG A 209 -18.51 -5.85 -9.97
N TYR A 210 -17.39 -5.50 -10.59
CA TYR A 210 -16.72 -6.32 -11.60
C TYR A 210 -15.47 -7.01 -11.06
N LEU A 211 -15.08 -6.71 -9.82
CA LEU A 211 -13.88 -7.23 -9.18
C LEU A 211 -14.27 -8.32 -8.17
N PRO A 212 -13.39 -9.31 -7.95
CA PRO A 212 -13.43 -10.13 -6.75
C PRO A 212 -13.17 -9.28 -5.50
N ASP A 213 -13.71 -9.70 -4.36
CA ASP A 213 -13.56 -9.03 -3.05
C ASP A 213 -12.09 -8.74 -2.70
N GLU A 214 -11.18 -9.66 -3.06
CA GLU A 214 -9.72 -9.50 -2.85
C GLU A 214 -9.13 -8.28 -3.58
N LEU A 215 -9.87 -7.73 -4.55
CA LEU A 215 -9.46 -6.59 -5.35
C LEU A 215 -10.26 -5.31 -5.09
N ASP A 216 -11.15 -5.30 -4.11
CA ASP A 216 -12.01 -4.15 -3.81
C ASP A 216 -11.22 -2.86 -3.51
N ALA A 217 -10.05 -3.01 -2.88
CA ALA A 217 -9.12 -1.92 -2.58
C ALA A 217 -8.57 -1.24 -3.86
N TYR A 218 -8.51 -1.95 -4.99
CA TYR A 218 -7.96 -1.46 -6.25
C TYR A 218 -9.02 -0.87 -7.19
N ALA A 219 -10.31 -1.01 -6.85
CA ALA A 219 -11.42 -0.54 -7.68
C ALA A 219 -11.29 0.92 -8.18
N PRO A 220 -10.82 1.89 -7.38
CA PRO A 220 -10.62 3.27 -7.84
C PRO A 220 -9.74 3.42 -9.09
N GLU A 221 -8.73 2.57 -9.23
CA GLU A 221 -7.80 2.63 -10.37
C GLU A 221 -8.46 2.19 -11.67
N PHE A 222 -9.34 1.18 -11.61
CA PHE A 222 -10.08 0.67 -12.77
C PHE A 222 -11.11 1.67 -13.30
N GLU A 223 -11.80 2.37 -12.40
CA GLU A 223 -12.80 3.37 -12.76
C GLU A 223 -12.18 4.57 -13.48
N SER A 224 -11.00 5.00 -13.02
CA SER A 224 -10.33 6.22 -13.51
C SER A 224 -9.47 6.00 -14.75
N HIS A 225 -9.02 4.77 -15.01
CA HIS A 225 -8.02 4.50 -16.06
C HIS A 225 -8.47 3.51 -17.13
N GLY A 226 -9.76 3.15 -17.21
CA GLY A 226 -10.23 2.27 -18.27
C GLY A 226 -11.73 2.14 -18.35
N THR A 227 -12.17 1.12 -19.08
CA THR A 227 -13.59 0.83 -19.27
C THR A 227 -13.83 -0.66 -19.22
N TRP A 228 -14.91 -1.05 -18.54
CA TRP A 228 -15.39 -2.42 -18.48
C TRP A 228 -16.21 -2.77 -19.72
N TYR A 229 -15.93 -3.93 -20.30
CA TYR A 229 -16.64 -4.53 -21.42
C TYR A 229 -17.13 -5.92 -21.02
N TYR A 230 -18.11 -6.45 -21.74
CA TYR A 230 -18.56 -7.83 -21.56
C TYR A 230 -18.12 -8.68 -22.75
N GLU A 231 -17.34 -9.72 -22.48
CA GLU A 231 -16.90 -10.70 -23.45
C GLU A 231 -17.57 -12.05 -23.15
N THR A 232 -18.22 -12.64 -24.17
CA THR A 232 -19.14 -13.78 -23.98
C THR A 232 -18.46 -14.99 -23.31
N GLU A 233 -17.18 -15.23 -23.60
CA GLU A 233 -16.46 -16.41 -23.11
C GLU A 233 -15.91 -16.26 -21.68
N VAL A 234 -15.67 -15.02 -21.22
CA VAL A 234 -14.91 -14.74 -19.99
C VAL A 234 -15.61 -13.78 -19.03
N GLY A 235 -16.72 -13.17 -19.42
CA GLY A 235 -17.49 -12.23 -18.61
C GLY A 235 -16.97 -10.79 -18.72
N HIS A 236 -16.99 -10.07 -17.61
CA HIS A 236 -16.56 -8.67 -17.59
C HIS A 236 -15.03 -8.57 -17.66
N VAL A 237 -14.55 -7.78 -18.61
CA VAL A 237 -13.13 -7.52 -18.84
C VAL A 237 -12.87 -6.03 -18.81
N TRP A 238 -11.68 -5.64 -18.38
CA TRP A 238 -11.30 -4.24 -18.30
C TRP A 238 -10.28 -3.88 -19.36
N ARG A 239 -10.49 -2.76 -20.05
CA ARG A 239 -9.57 -2.22 -21.06
C ARG A 239 -8.98 -0.91 -20.57
N PRO A 240 -7.64 -0.77 -20.47
CA PRO A 240 -7.00 0.46 -20.04
C PRO A 240 -7.11 1.57 -21.09
N PHE A 241 -7.14 2.82 -20.63
CA PHE A 241 -6.86 4.02 -21.42
C PHE A 241 -5.35 4.16 -21.64
N ALA A 242 -4.81 3.28 -22.47
CA ALA A 242 -3.39 3.25 -22.79
C ALA A 242 -3.09 3.81 -24.20
N ALA A 243 -1.87 4.32 -24.38
CA ALA A 243 -1.40 4.80 -25.68
C ALA A 243 -1.35 3.67 -26.73
N ALA A 244 -1.41 4.05 -28.01
CA ALA A 244 -1.24 3.10 -29.11
C ALA A 244 0.11 2.37 -28.99
N GLY A 245 0.09 1.05 -29.17
CA GLY A 245 1.29 0.20 -29.04
C GLY A 245 1.62 -0.24 -27.62
N TRP A 246 0.86 0.19 -26.61
CA TRP A 246 0.98 -0.32 -25.24
C TRP A 246 0.71 -1.83 -25.19
N ARG A 247 1.42 -2.51 -24.28
CA ARG A 247 1.23 -3.93 -23.98
C ARG A 247 1.57 -4.21 -22.50
N PRO A 248 1.00 -5.29 -21.91
CA PRO A 248 1.30 -5.69 -20.54
C PRO A 248 2.81 -5.90 -20.33
N TYR A 249 3.28 -5.61 -19.11
CA TYR A 249 4.67 -5.81 -18.69
C TYR A 249 5.72 -5.09 -19.58
N TRP A 250 5.36 -3.92 -20.12
CA TRP A 250 6.25 -3.14 -21.00
C TRP A 250 6.85 -1.91 -20.35
N ASN A 251 6.02 -1.12 -19.68
CA ASN A 251 6.44 0.12 -19.01
C ASN A 251 6.50 -0.14 -17.50
N GLY A 252 7.71 -0.29 -16.98
CA GLY A 252 7.96 -0.69 -15.61
C GLY A 252 9.34 -1.29 -15.45
N ARG A 253 9.58 -1.95 -14.32
CA ARG A 253 10.87 -2.60 -14.04
C ARG A 253 10.71 -3.85 -13.19
N TRP A 254 11.66 -4.76 -13.30
CA TRP A 254 11.78 -5.89 -12.39
C TRP A 254 12.54 -5.47 -11.13
N VAL A 255 12.00 -5.82 -9.96
CA VAL A 255 12.65 -5.60 -8.67
C VAL A 255 12.69 -6.93 -7.92
N TRP A 256 13.82 -7.25 -7.32
CA TRP A 256 13.93 -8.41 -6.44
C TRP A 256 13.31 -8.07 -5.08
N THR A 257 12.31 -8.82 -4.65
CA THR A 257 11.60 -8.61 -3.37
C THR A 257 11.60 -9.90 -2.54
N ALA A 258 10.97 -9.86 -1.36
CA ALA A 258 10.68 -11.06 -0.58
C ALA A 258 9.86 -12.11 -1.36
N TYR A 259 9.13 -11.68 -2.38
CA TYR A 259 8.34 -12.52 -3.28
C TYR A 259 9.09 -12.92 -4.57
N GLY A 260 10.41 -12.70 -4.62
CA GLY A 260 11.24 -12.94 -5.80
C GLY A 260 11.18 -11.79 -6.82
N TRP A 261 11.51 -12.09 -8.09
CA TRP A 261 11.42 -11.10 -9.18
C TRP A 261 9.98 -10.64 -9.36
N THR A 262 9.71 -9.42 -8.92
CA THR A 262 8.39 -8.78 -8.94
C THR A 262 8.38 -7.69 -9.99
N TRP A 263 7.36 -7.70 -10.85
CA TRP A 263 7.18 -6.64 -11.84
C TRP A 263 6.58 -5.40 -11.18
N ILE A 264 7.23 -4.26 -11.31
CA ILE A 264 6.73 -2.97 -10.82
C ILE A 264 6.23 -2.16 -12.02
N PRO A 265 4.90 -2.08 -12.24
CA PRO A 265 4.35 -1.34 -13.36
C PRO A 265 4.55 0.17 -13.20
N GLY A 266 4.86 0.85 -14.30
CA GLY A 266 5.00 2.30 -14.33
C GLY A 266 3.65 3.03 -14.40
N GLU A 267 2.59 2.34 -14.81
CA GLU A 267 1.24 2.86 -14.78
C GLU A 267 0.69 2.87 -13.35
N THR A 268 0.11 3.99 -12.94
CA THR A 268 -0.53 4.15 -11.61
C THR A 268 -1.52 3.04 -11.32
N TRP A 269 -2.33 2.64 -12.31
CA TRP A 269 -3.33 1.58 -12.23
C TRP A 269 -2.77 0.15 -12.40
N GLY A 270 -1.49 0.00 -12.69
CA GLY A 270 -0.92 -1.24 -13.21
C GLY A 270 -0.79 -2.36 -12.20
N TRP A 271 -0.81 -2.07 -10.89
CA TRP A 271 -0.54 -3.08 -9.86
C TRP A 271 -1.49 -4.27 -9.94
N ALA A 272 -2.80 -4.05 -9.80
CA ALA A 272 -3.75 -5.14 -9.80
C ALA A 272 -3.70 -5.94 -11.13
N PRO A 273 -3.70 -5.31 -12.32
CA PRO A 273 -3.58 -6.04 -13.58
C PRO A 273 -2.25 -6.75 -13.85
N SER A 274 -1.16 -6.36 -13.16
CA SER A 274 0.14 -7.03 -13.27
C SER A 274 0.27 -8.24 -12.35
N HIS A 275 -0.42 -8.23 -11.21
CA HIS A 275 -0.25 -9.22 -10.16
C HIS A 275 -1.44 -10.16 -9.98
N TYR A 276 -2.58 -9.81 -10.53
CA TYR A 276 -3.80 -10.59 -10.48
C TYR A 276 -4.37 -10.79 -11.88
N GLY A 277 -5.22 -11.81 -12.03
CA GLY A 277 -5.95 -12.03 -13.27
C GLY A 277 -5.07 -12.41 -14.46
N ARG A 278 -5.56 -12.17 -15.68
CA ARG A 278 -4.86 -12.50 -16.92
C ARG A 278 -5.12 -11.46 -18.00
N TRP A 279 -4.13 -11.22 -18.84
CA TRP A 279 -4.27 -10.40 -20.04
C TRP A 279 -4.69 -11.24 -21.26
N GLY A 280 -5.71 -10.77 -21.97
CA GLY A 280 -6.11 -11.24 -23.30
C GLY A 280 -5.89 -10.16 -24.35
N ASN A 281 -5.88 -10.56 -25.62
CA ASN A 281 -5.79 -9.64 -26.74
C ASN A 281 -6.80 -10.02 -27.83
N SER A 282 -7.62 -9.06 -28.27
CA SER A 282 -8.56 -9.26 -29.37
C SER A 282 -8.45 -8.15 -30.42
N ALA A 283 -8.89 -8.43 -31.64
CA ALA A 283 -8.94 -7.41 -32.69
C ALA A 283 -9.91 -6.25 -32.36
N ALA A 284 -10.96 -6.52 -31.56
CA ALA A 284 -11.97 -5.54 -31.21
C ALA A 284 -11.54 -4.63 -30.05
N LEU A 285 -10.93 -5.18 -28.99
CA LEU A 285 -10.57 -4.43 -27.78
C LEU A 285 -9.08 -4.11 -27.69
N GLY A 286 -8.21 -4.77 -28.45
CA GLY A 286 -6.78 -4.80 -28.17
C GLY A 286 -6.52 -5.56 -26.87
N TRP A 287 -5.59 -5.08 -26.04
CA TRP A 287 -5.31 -5.68 -24.74
C TRP A 287 -6.44 -5.38 -23.74
N TYR A 288 -6.95 -6.44 -23.12
CA TYR A 288 -7.94 -6.38 -22.05
C TYR A 288 -7.55 -7.32 -20.91
N TRP A 289 -7.96 -6.98 -19.70
CA TRP A 289 -7.63 -7.71 -18.48
C TRP A 289 -8.87 -8.43 -17.95
N ILE A 290 -8.69 -9.69 -17.58
CA ILE A 290 -9.70 -10.55 -16.97
C ILE A 290 -9.36 -10.65 -15.47
N PRO A 291 -10.26 -10.23 -14.57
CA PRO A 291 -10.02 -10.30 -13.13
C PRO A 291 -9.73 -11.72 -12.61
N GLY A 292 -8.88 -11.82 -11.60
CA GLY A 292 -8.59 -13.07 -10.90
C GLY A 292 -8.17 -12.81 -9.45
N ARG A 293 -8.30 -13.82 -8.60
CA ARG A 293 -8.09 -13.70 -7.15
C ARG A 293 -6.65 -13.98 -6.70
N ALA A 294 -5.97 -14.86 -7.43
CA ALA A 294 -4.63 -15.30 -7.06
C ALA A 294 -3.61 -14.20 -7.38
N TRP A 295 -2.83 -13.83 -6.36
CA TRP A 295 -1.68 -12.96 -6.53
C TRP A 295 -0.48 -13.74 -7.09
N GLY A 296 0.37 -13.05 -7.85
CA GLY A 296 1.71 -13.50 -8.20
C GLY A 296 2.64 -12.32 -8.47
N PRO A 297 3.97 -12.48 -8.30
CA PRO A 297 4.93 -11.41 -8.51
C PRO A 297 4.96 -10.92 -9.97
N ALA A 298 4.55 -11.77 -10.90
CA ALA A 298 4.08 -11.46 -12.25
C ALA A 298 3.48 -12.71 -12.90
N TRP A 299 2.58 -12.55 -13.87
CA TRP A 299 2.01 -13.66 -14.65
C TRP A 299 2.67 -13.78 -16.02
N VAL A 300 3.99 -14.04 -16.02
CA VAL A 300 4.80 -14.19 -17.24
C VAL A 300 5.58 -15.52 -17.23
N SER A 301 6.09 -15.93 -18.40
CA SER A 301 7.02 -17.04 -18.52
C SER A 301 8.41 -16.53 -18.91
N TRP A 302 9.45 -17.06 -18.25
CA TRP A 302 10.84 -16.73 -18.54
C TRP A 302 11.34 -17.58 -19.71
N ALA A 303 12.01 -16.94 -20.67
CA ALA A 303 12.76 -17.61 -21.73
C ALA A 303 14.19 -17.10 -21.72
N ALA A 304 15.17 -18.00 -21.67
CA ALA A 304 16.57 -17.66 -21.88
C ALA A 304 16.87 -17.76 -23.37
N GLY A 305 17.22 -16.64 -24.01
CA GLY A 305 17.84 -16.67 -25.34
C GLY A 305 19.31 -17.01 -25.17
N GLY A 306 19.78 -18.07 -25.84
CA GLY A 306 21.23 -18.30 -25.97
C GLY A 306 21.83 -17.26 -26.92
N ASP A 307 23.01 -16.76 -26.56
CA ASP A 307 23.81 -15.85 -27.40
C ASP A 307 24.16 -16.47 -28.76
#